data_AF-A0A4Z0QQD1-F1
#
_entry.id   AF-A0A4Z0QQD1-F1
#
_cell.length_a   1.000
_cell.length_b   1.000
_cell.length_c   1.000
_cell.angle_alpha   90.00
_cell.angle_beta   90.00
_cell.angle_gamma   90.00
#
_symmetry.space_group_name_H-M   'P 1'
#
loop_
_entity.id
_entity.type
_entity.pdbx_description
1 polymer ?
#
loop_
_entity_poly.entity_id
_entity_poly.type
_entity_poly.pdbx_seq_one_letter_code
_entity_poly.pdbx_strand_id
1 'polypeptide(L)'
;MERKLRYVWWFVIVGFVVFAIWRLFLPHGSNAYLQKTASNREIVVYVTGAVEKPGLVHLNSDARLDDALKQVSPLQEANLESMNPAEKLKDGQKVSVPYKSPPLAQGSAVIGNPNSAGVSPASQSVPTPAASPTTAANPASVAVPTPSGGKININTAGAAELDKLSGVGPALAERILQYRAEHGLFARAEDLKNVSGIGDKTYEKMAAQVTVSP
;
A
#
# COMPACT_ATOMS: atom_id res chain seq x y z
N MET A 1 -65.03 16.00 -19.14
CA MET A 1 -64.03 14.92 -18.98
C MET A 1 -63.12 15.15 -17.76
N GLU A 2 -63.58 15.84 -16.71
CA GLU A 2 -62.69 16.36 -15.65
C GLU A 2 -62.63 15.52 -14.36
N ARG A 3 -63.43 14.45 -14.29
CA ARG A 3 -63.41 13.52 -13.15
C ARG A 3 -62.20 12.57 -13.17
N LYS A 4 -61.61 12.31 -14.36
CA LYS A 4 -60.47 11.39 -14.50
C LYS A 4 -59.12 12.03 -14.13
N LEU A 5 -58.96 13.35 -14.27
CA LEU A 5 -57.72 14.05 -13.88
C LEU A 5 -57.58 14.18 -12.35
N ARG A 6 -58.70 14.32 -11.63
CA ARG A 6 -58.72 14.37 -10.16
C ARG A 6 -58.30 13.05 -9.51
N TYR A 7 -58.63 11.91 -10.14
CA TYR A 7 -58.23 10.59 -9.66
C TYR A 7 -56.75 10.30 -9.92
N VAL A 8 -56.20 10.72 -11.06
CA VAL A 8 -54.76 10.54 -11.35
C VAL A 8 -53.92 11.37 -10.36
N TRP A 9 -54.32 12.58 -10.03
CA TRP A 9 -53.62 13.40 -9.04
C TRP A 9 -53.81 12.89 -7.60
N TRP A 10 -54.98 12.34 -7.27
CA TRP A 10 -55.23 11.70 -5.99
C TRP A 10 -54.41 10.41 -5.79
N PHE A 11 -54.22 9.59 -6.83
CA PHE A 11 -53.36 8.41 -6.77
C PHE A 11 -51.86 8.75 -6.58
N VAL A 12 -51.38 9.86 -7.16
CA VAL A 12 -50.00 10.32 -6.95
C VAL A 12 -49.77 10.81 -5.52
N ILE A 13 -50.74 11.54 -4.95
CA ILE A 13 -50.68 12.03 -3.56
C ILE A 13 -50.81 10.88 -2.56
N VAL A 14 -51.73 9.93 -2.78
CA VAL A 14 -51.88 8.75 -1.93
C VAL A 14 -50.63 7.86 -2.00
N GLY A 15 -50.00 7.72 -3.17
CA GLY A 15 -48.72 7.02 -3.32
C GLY A 15 -47.59 7.68 -2.51
N PHE A 16 -47.50 9.01 -2.51
CA PHE A 16 -46.52 9.76 -1.71
C PHE A 16 -46.78 9.65 -0.20
N VAL A 17 -48.04 9.65 0.23
CA VAL A 17 -48.42 9.51 1.64
C VAL A 17 -48.20 8.08 2.13
N VAL A 18 -48.50 7.07 1.32
CA VAL A 18 -48.19 5.66 1.63
C VAL A 18 -46.67 5.45 1.65
N PHE A 19 -45.90 6.04 0.74
CA PHE A 19 -44.44 6.01 0.77
C PHE A 19 -43.87 6.72 2.00
N ALA A 20 -44.45 7.85 2.41
CA ALA A 20 -44.06 8.57 3.61
C ALA A 20 -44.41 7.81 4.90
N ILE A 21 -45.53 7.06 4.93
CA ILE A 21 -45.91 6.22 6.07
C ILE A 21 -45.07 4.92 6.09
N TRP A 22 -44.73 4.34 4.93
CA TRP A 22 -43.74 3.25 4.85
C TRP A 22 -42.33 3.71 5.25
N ARG A 23 -42.02 4.99 5.05
CA ARG A 23 -40.78 5.63 5.54
C ARG A 23 -40.82 5.92 7.05
N LEU A 24 -42.00 6.00 7.66
CA LEU A 24 -42.19 6.30 9.08
C LEU A 24 -42.38 5.05 9.95
N PHE A 25 -42.65 3.89 9.33
CA PHE A 25 -42.86 2.61 10.02
C PHE A 25 -41.89 1.51 9.57
N LEU A 26 -40.70 1.89 9.06
CA LEU A 26 -39.55 0.98 9.07
C LEU A 26 -38.95 1.02 10.49
N PRO A 27 -38.84 -0.11 11.19
CA PRO A 27 -38.28 -0.16 12.52
C PRO A 27 -36.85 0.37 12.49
N HIS A 28 -36.62 1.44 13.24
CA HIS A 28 -35.29 1.87 13.62
C HIS A 28 -34.75 0.77 14.53
N GLY A 29 -34.03 -0.19 13.94
CA GLY A 29 -33.32 -1.23 14.66
C GLY A 29 -32.24 -0.61 15.55
N SER A 30 -32.63 -0.15 16.74
CA SER A 30 -31.74 -0.02 17.87
C SER A 30 -31.52 -1.41 18.43
N ASN A 31 -30.45 -2.08 17.95
CA ASN A 31 -29.58 -3.03 18.67
C ASN A 31 -28.55 -3.61 17.68
N ALA A 32 -27.58 -2.78 17.31
CA ALA A 32 -26.20 -3.22 17.08
C ALA A 32 -25.30 -2.20 17.79
N TYR A 33 -25.51 -2.09 19.09
CA TYR A 33 -24.45 -1.66 19.99
C TYR A 33 -23.38 -2.76 19.83
N LEU A 34 -22.16 -2.37 19.44
CA LEU A 34 -20.99 -3.18 19.02
C LEU A 34 -20.80 -3.21 17.47
N GLN A 35 -19.89 -2.33 16.98
CA GLN A 35 -19.27 -2.28 15.63
C GLN A 35 -20.04 -1.60 14.47
N LYS A 36 -20.35 -0.28 14.55
CA LYS A 36 -20.55 0.53 13.31
C LYS A 36 -20.28 2.03 13.47
N THR A 37 -19.09 2.40 13.92
CA THR A 37 -18.68 3.81 14.07
C THR A 37 -17.25 4.10 13.59
N ALA A 38 -16.70 3.32 12.64
CA ALA A 38 -15.32 3.53 12.16
C ALA A 38 -15.03 3.42 10.64
N SER A 39 -15.96 3.07 9.75
CA SER A 39 -15.55 2.68 8.37
C SER A 39 -16.48 3.09 7.22
N ASN A 40 -16.85 4.37 7.12
CA ASN A 40 -17.25 4.92 5.82
C ASN A 40 -16.64 6.31 5.62
N ARG A 41 -15.31 6.39 5.74
CA ARG A 41 -14.58 7.57 5.26
C ARG A 41 -14.36 7.35 3.77
N GLU A 42 -14.72 8.32 2.94
CA GLU A 42 -14.33 8.30 1.52
C GLU A 42 -12.85 8.71 1.44
N ILE A 43 -12.10 8.04 0.58
CA ILE A 43 -10.70 8.33 0.29
C ILE A 43 -10.57 8.75 -1.16
N VAL A 44 -9.67 9.70 -1.40
CA VAL A 44 -9.37 10.23 -2.73
C VAL A 44 -8.00 9.72 -3.14
N VAL A 45 -7.94 8.99 -4.24
CA VAL A 45 -6.69 8.48 -4.80
C VAL A 45 -6.46 9.04 -6.20
N TYR A 46 -5.19 9.25 -6.55
CA TYR A 46 -4.81 9.74 -7.88
C TYR A 46 -4.25 8.59 -8.71
N VAL A 47 -4.95 8.19 -9.77
CA VAL A 47 -4.54 7.08 -10.63
C VAL A 47 -3.97 7.62 -11.94
N THR A 48 -2.80 7.12 -12.33
CA THR A 48 -2.02 7.55 -13.50
C THR A 48 -1.43 6.36 -14.25
N GLY A 49 -1.03 6.57 -15.51
CA GLY A 49 -0.34 5.55 -16.31
C GLY A 49 -1.25 4.95 -17.38
N ALA A 50 -1.17 3.63 -17.56
CA ALA A 50 -1.92 2.86 -18.57
C ALA A 50 -3.41 2.68 -18.22
N VAL A 51 -4.14 3.78 -18.03
CA VAL A 51 -5.59 3.80 -17.70
C VAL A 51 -6.32 4.75 -18.64
N GLU A 52 -7.57 4.44 -19.00
CA GLU A 52 -8.32 5.20 -20.01
C GLU A 52 -8.61 6.64 -19.54
N LYS A 53 -8.88 6.79 -18.25
CA LYS A 53 -9.19 8.08 -17.62
C LYS A 53 -8.32 8.30 -16.39
N PRO A 54 -7.07 8.77 -16.55
CA PRO A 54 -6.25 9.14 -15.41
C PRO A 54 -6.87 10.33 -14.67
N GLY A 55 -6.79 10.33 -13.36
CA GLY A 55 -7.48 11.33 -12.55
C GLY A 55 -7.65 10.95 -11.09
N LEU A 56 -8.40 11.78 -10.37
CA LEU A 56 -8.77 11.54 -8.98
C LEU A 56 -10.01 10.65 -8.94
N VAL A 57 -10.00 9.70 -8.01
CA VAL A 57 -11.01 8.65 -7.87
C VAL A 57 -11.45 8.61 -6.41
N HIS A 58 -12.76 8.56 -6.19
CA HIS A 58 -13.36 8.51 -4.85
C HIS A 58 -13.78 7.08 -4.51
N LEU A 59 -13.28 6.58 -3.39
CA LEU A 59 -13.41 5.19 -2.97
C LEU A 59 -13.70 5.11 -1.47
N ASN A 60 -14.18 3.98 -0.97
CA ASN A 60 -14.33 3.76 0.47
C ASN A 60 -12.95 3.61 1.14
N SER A 61 -12.87 3.91 2.44
CA SER A 61 -11.61 3.83 3.21
C SER A 61 -10.98 2.44 3.33
N ASP A 62 -11.71 1.38 2.99
CA ASP A 62 -11.16 0.01 2.91
C ASP A 62 -10.98 -0.47 1.46
N ALA A 63 -11.13 0.43 0.49
CA ALA A 63 -11.02 0.10 -0.93
C ALA A 63 -9.61 -0.39 -1.28
N ARG A 64 -9.55 -1.28 -2.25
CA ARG A 64 -8.32 -1.86 -2.76
C ARG A 64 -7.99 -1.32 -4.15
N LEU A 65 -6.77 -1.60 -4.61
CA LEU A 65 -6.32 -1.23 -5.95
C LEU A 65 -7.31 -1.70 -7.05
N ASP A 66 -7.86 -2.90 -6.92
CA ASP A 66 -8.87 -3.44 -7.83
C ASP A 66 -10.14 -2.56 -7.92
N ASP A 67 -10.59 -1.98 -6.81
CA ASP A 67 -11.75 -1.10 -6.78
C ASP A 67 -11.48 0.22 -7.50
N ALA A 68 -10.25 0.74 -7.40
CA ALA A 68 -9.82 1.90 -8.16
C ALA A 68 -9.76 1.61 -9.66
N LEU A 69 -9.19 0.46 -10.04
CA LEU A 69 -9.05 0.05 -11.45
C LEU A 69 -10.39 -0.11 -12.15
N LYS A 70 -11.43 -0.59 -11.46
CA LYS A 70 -12.80 -0.66 -12.00
C LYS A 70 -13.37 0.71 -12.36
N GLN A 71 -13.01 1.78 -11.64
CA GLN A 71 -13.50 3.13 -11.94
C GLN A 71 -12.74 3.80 -13.09
N VAL A 72 -11.44 3.53 -13.24
CA VAL A 72 -10.58 4.20 -14.24
C VAL A 72 -10.40 3.42 -15.55
N SER A 73 -10.84 2.16 -15.60
CA SER A 73 -10.66 1.22 -16.71
C SER A 73 -9.19 1.11 -17.18
N PRO A 74 -8.41 0.11 -16.73
CA PRO A 74 -7.06 -0.09 -17.25
C PRO A 74 -7.08 -0.47 -18.74
N LEU A 75 -6.11 0.03 -19.52
CA LEU A 75 -5.96 -0.38 -20.92
C LEU A 75 -5.47 -1.84 -21.03
N GLN A 76 -5.63 -2.45 -22.21
CA GLN A 76 -5.08 -3.79 -22.47
C GLN A 76 -3.55 -3.84 -22.40
N GLU A 77 -2.90 -2.71 -22.66
CA GLU A 77 -1.47 -2.51 -22.47
C GLU A 77 -1.09 -2.23 -21.01
N ALA A 78 -2.00 -2.27 -20.03
CA ALA A 78 -1.66 -2.09 -18.62
C ALA A 78 -1.03 -3.34 -18.04
N ASN A 79 0.16 -3.22 -17.42
CA ASN A 79 0.83 -4.33 -16.74
C ASN A 79 0.30 -4.46 -15.31
N LEU A 80 -0.83 -5.15 -15.18
CA LEU A 80 -1.45 -5.45 -13.88
C LEU A 80 -0.73 -6.59 -13.13
N GLU A 81 0.01 -7.45 -13.84
CA GLU A 81 0.72 -8.60 -13.27
C GLU A 81 1.85 -8.18 -12.33
N SER A 82 2.43 -7.00 -12.56
CA SER A 82 3.46 -6.42 -11.69
C SER A 82 2.88 -5.69 -10.48
N MET A 83 1.55 -5.56 -10.39
CA MET A 83 0.86 -4.87 -9.30
C MET A 83 0.17 -5.86 -8.37
N ASN A 84 -0.11 -5.45 -7.14
CA ASN A 84 -0.92 -6.20 -6.19
C ASN A 84 -2.37 -5.68 -6.18
N PRO A 85 -3.35 -6.31 -6.86
CA PRO A 85 -4.73 -5.82 -6.92
C PRO A 85 -5.40 -5.76 -5.55
N ALA A 86 -4.91 -6.56 -4.60
CA ALA A 86 -5.43 -6.65 -3.25
C ALA A 86 -4.83 -5.58 -2.30
N GLU A 87 -3.92 -4.73 -2.78
CA GLU A 87 -3.33 -3.68 -1.96
C GLU A 87 -4.39 -2.70 -1.46
N LYS A 88 -4.37 -2.40 -0.15
CA LYS A 88 -5.27 -1.41 0.44
C LYS A 88 -4.83 -0.01 0.05
N LEU A 89 -5.81 0.79 -0.35
CA LEU A 89 -5.58 2.17 -0.70
C LEU A 89 -5.76 3.08 0.52
N LYS A 90 -4.98 4.15 0.53
CA LYS A 90 -5.02 5.21 1.55
C LYS A 90 -5.46 6.52 0.90
N ASP A 91 -6.02 7.41 1.70
CA ASP A 91 -6.34 8.76 1.25
C ASP A 91 -5.10 9.51 0.77
N GLY A 92 -5.24 10.24 -0.33
CA GLY A 92 -4.15 10.94 -1.00
C GLY A 92 -3.15 10.02 -1.70
N GLN A 93 -3.37 8.70 -1.76
CA GLN A 93 -2.44 7.78 -2.40
C GLN A 93 -2.39 7.97 -3.92
N LYS A 94 -1.17 8.04 -4.46
CA LYS A 94 -0.94 8.00 -5.90
C LYS A 94 -0.67 6.58 -6.36
N VAL A 95 -1.45 6.14 -7.35
CA VAL A 95 -1.32 4.84 -7.99
C VAL A 95 -0.81 5.05 -9.42
N SER A 96 0.27 4.36 -9.78
CA SER A 96 0.84 4.38 -11.11
C SER A 96 0.68 3.00 -11.75
N VAL A 97 -0.08 2.93 -12.85
CA VAL A 97 -0.30 1.71 -13.62
C VAL A 97 0.75 1.64 -14.72
N PRO A 98 1.73 0.72 -14.65
CA PRO A 98 2.77 0.62 -15.66
C PRO A 98 2.23 0.08 -16.99
N TYR A 99 2.88 0.45 -18.09
CA TYR A 99 2.61 -0.11 -19.41
C TYR A 99 3.30 -1.48 -19.55
N LYS A 100 2.62 -2.44 -20.19
CA LYS A 100 3.21 -3.67 -20.70
C LYS A 100 4.19 -3.28 -21.78
N SER A 101 5.44 -3.69 -21.63
CA SER A 101 6.39 -3.63 -22.72
C SER A 101 5.76 -4.35 -23.91
N PRO A 102 5.73 -3.75 -25.12
CA PRO A 102 5.36 -4.51 -26.30
C PRO A 102 6.30 -5.72 -26.35
N PRO A 103 5.81 -6.93 -26.64
CA PRO A 103 6.70 -7.98 -27.09
C PRO A 103 7.36 -7.42 -28.35
N LEU A 104 8.63 -7.01 -28.23
CA LEU A 104 9.50 -6.83 -29.38
C LEU A 104 9.30 -8.08 -30.21
N ALA A 105 8.77 -7.92 -31.43
CA ALA A 105 8.58 -9.01 -32.35
C ALA A 105 9.88 -9.82 -32.34
N GLN A 106 9.83 -11.03 -31.75
CA GLN A 106 10.91 -11.98 -31.90
C GLN A 106 10.90 -12.33 -33.38
N GLY A 107 11.72 -11.63 -34.14
CA GLY A 107 11.98 -11.92 -35.54
C GLY A 107 12.44 -13.36 -35.61
N SER A 108 11.51 -14.24 -36.00
CA SER A 108 11.83 -15.56 -36.49
C SER A 108 12.77 -15.40 -37.68
N ALA A 109 14.04 -15.70 -37.46
CA ALA A 109 14.99 -16.05 -38.50
C ALA A 109 15.70 -17.32 -38.04
N VAL A 110 15.07 -18.46 -38.36
CA VAL A 110 15.74 -19.76 -38.44
C VAL A 110 16.19 -19.96 -39.89
N ILE A 111 17.24 -20.78 -40.08
CA ILE A 111 17.93 -21.22 -41.32
C ILE A 111 19.13 -20.32 -41.67
N GLY A 112 20.41 -20.72 -41.65
CA GLY A 112 21.10 -21.97 -41.34
C GLY A 112 22.53 -21.89 -41.90
N ASN A 113 23.54 -22.42 -41.18
CA ASN A 113 24.75 -22.95 -41.83
C ASN A 113 25.44 -23.99 -40.93
N PRO A 114 25.73 -25.20 -41.45
CA PRO A 114 26.31 -26.29 -40.67
C PRO A 114 27.84 -26.25 -40.74
N ASN A 115 28.51 -26.38 -39.61
CA ASN A 115 29.80 -27.06 -39.55
C ASN A 115 29.98 -27.64 -38.14
N SER A 116 29.61 -28.92 -38.05
CA SER A 116 30.05 -29.85 -37.02
C SER A 116 31.57 -30.05 -37.11
N ALA A 117 32.26 -30.14 -35.97
CA ALA A 117 33.22 -31.21 -35.68
C ALA A 117 33.89 -31.00 -34.32
N GLY A 118 33.79 -32.00 -33.44
CA GLY A 118 34.65 -32.16 -32.26
C GLY A 118 33.89 -32.45 -30.95
N VAL A 119 33.06 -33.49 -30.87
CA VAL A 119 33.34 -34.82 -30.25
C VAL A 119 33.63 -34.81 -28.74
N SER A 120 32.74 -35.52 -28.02
CA SER A 120 32.66 -35.87 -26.57
C SER A 120 33.79 -36.81 -26.09
N PRO A 121 33.73 -37.54 -24.94
CA PRO A 121 32.81 -37.54 -23.78
C PRO A 121 33.52 -37.71 -22.39
N ALA A 122 32.77 -37.64 -21.27
CA ALA A 122 32.67 -38.72 -20.27
C ALA A 122 32.38 -38.27 -18.80
N SER A 123 31.37 -38.93 -18.24
CA SER A 123 31.28 -39.49 -16.88
C SER A 123 30.70 -38.65 -15.72
N GLN A 124 29.45 -39.02 -15.45
CA GLN A 124 28.70 -38.92 -14.19
C GLN A 124 29.40 -39.67 -13.04
N SER A 125 29.28 -39.18 -11.80
CA SER A 125 28.77 -39.94 -10.64
C SER A 125 28.89 -39.15 -9.33
N VAL A 126 27.78 -39.12 -8.60
CA VAL A 126 27.62 -38.63 -7.21
C VAL A 126 28.08 -39.75 -6.25
N PRO A 127 28.49 -39.48 -4.99
CA PRO A 127 27.50 -39.35 -3.91
C PRO A 127 27.85 -38.35 -2.77
N THR A 128 26.80 -37.89 -2.11
CA THR A 128 26.73 -37.20 -0.80
C THR A 128 27.17 -38.14 0.35
N PRO A 129 27.61 -37.65 1.54
CA PRO A 129 26.64 -37.20 2.56
C PRO A 129 27.07 -36.03 3.48
N ALA A 130 26.05 -35.26 3.87
CA ALA A 130 25.78 -34.67 5.19
C ALA A 130 26.79 -33.74 5.91
N ALA A 131 26.49 -32.43 5.91
CA ALA A 131 26.21 -31.63 7.11
C ALA A 131 25.82 -30.17 6.74
N SER A 132 24.66 -29.72 7.20
CA SER A 132 24.18 -28.32 7.16
C SER A 132 24.72 -27.50 8.35
N PRO A 133 24.42 -26.19 8.50
CA PRO A 133 24.37 -25.07 7.55
C PRO A 133 25.31 -23.92 7.99
N THR A 134 25.73 -23.05 7.08
CA THR A 134 26.33 -21.74 7.45
C THR A 134 25.83 -20.64 6.52
N THR A 135 25.34 -19.61 7.19
CA THR A 135 24.83 -18.31 6.75
C THR A 135 25.92 -17.43 6.10
N ALA A 136 25.47 -16.45 5.30
CA ALA A 136 26.17 -15.25 4.79
C ALA A 136 27.02 -15.48 3.50
N ALA A 137 27.06 -14.62 2.48
CA ALA A 137 26.53 -13.29 2.25
C ALA A 137 26.51 -12.99 0.73
N ASN A 138 25.62 -12.08 0.32
CA ASN A 138 25.79 -10.91 -0.58
C ASN A 138 24.65 -10.73 -1.60
N PRO A 139 23.85 -9.66 -1.47
CA PRO A 139 23.36 -8.88 -2.60
C PRO A 139 24.15 -7.58 -2.70
N ALA A 140 24.81 -7.38 -3.83
CA ALA A 140 25.45 -6.11 -4.17
C ALA A 140 24.48 -5.19 -4.92
N SER A 141 24.47 -3.93 -4.47
CA SER A 141 24.14 -2.71 -5.23
C SER A 141 22.66 -2.36 -5.44
N VAL A 142 22.16 -1.43 -4.61
CA VAL A 142 21.86 -0.06 -5.07
C VAL A 142 22.20 0.91 -3.93
N ALA A 143 22.93 1.97 -4.28
CA ALA A 143 23.50 2.97 -3.38
C ALA A 143 22.44 3.74 -2.56
N VAL A 144 22.69 3.83 -1.25
CA VAL A 144 22.03 4.79 -0.35
C VAL A 144 23.09 5.79 0.08
N PRO A 145 22.87 7.11 -0.03
CA PRO A 145 23.87 8.10 0.32
C PRO A 145 24.18 7.99 1.81
N THR A 146 25.47 7.96 2.13
CA THR A 146 26.01 8.10 3.48
C THR A 146 25.84 9.57 3.91
N PRO A 147 25.07 9.87 4.98
CA PRO A 147 25.33 11.06 5.76
C PRO A 147 26.45 10.71 6.75
N SER A 148 27.69 10.97 6.35
CA SER A 148 28.79 11.05 7.30
C SER A 148 28.55 12.27 8.20
N GLY A 149 28.08 12.04 9.43
CA GLY A 149 27.83 13.13 10.38
C GLY A 149 27.31 12.77 11.76
N GLY A 150 27.54 11.53 12.23
CA GLY A 150 27.48 11.14 13.65
C GLY A 150 26.12 11.05 14.36
N LYS A 151 25.09 11.76 13.89
CA LYS A 151 23.76 11.77 14.53
C LYS A 151 22.65 11.42 13.56
N ILE A 152 21.74 10.56 14.01
CA ILE A 152 20.59 10.06 13.28
C ILE A 152 19.43 11.00 13.53
N ASN A 153 18.87 11.56 12.46
CA ASN A 153 17.72 12.46 12.58
C ASN A 153 16.44 11.63 12.75
N ILE A 154 15.76 11.79 13.88
CA ILE A 154 14.58 10.98 14.24
C ILE A 154 13.40 11.21 13.28
N ASN A 155 13.26 12.42 12.74
CA ASN A 155 12.16 12.81 11.87
C ASN A 155 12.30 12.22 10.45
N THR A 156 13.54 12.13 9.97
CA THR A 156 13.84 11.68 8.59
C THR A 156 14.34 10.24 8.53
N ALA A 157 14.83 9.68 9.63
CA ALA A 157 15.38 8.33 9.66
C ALA A 157 14.31 7.28 9.34
N GLY A 158 14.71 6.31 8.52
CA GLY A 158 13.96 5.08 8.25
C GLY A 158 14.16 4.04 9.35
N ALA A 159 13.38 2.95 9.30
CA ALA A 159 13.41 1.88 10.30
C ALA A 159 14.83 1.32 10.54
N ALA A 160 15.58 1.10 9.45
CA ALA A 160 16.94 0.56 9.49
C ALA A 160 17.99 1.53 10.05
N GLU A 161 17.72 2.84 10.05
CA GLU A 161 18.60 3.83 10.67
C GLU A 161 18.27 3.99 12.15
N LEU A 162 16.98 4.01 12.50
CA LEU A 162 16.51 4.03 13.89
C LEU A 162 17.01 2.80 14.66
N ASP A 163 17.03 1.62 14.04
CA ASP A 163 17.58 0.37 14.61
C ASP A 163 19.08 0.45 14.97
N LYS A 164 19.85 1.35 14.35
CA LYS A 164 21.28 1.52 14.67
C LYS A 164 21.52 2.26 15.98
N LEU A 165 20.47 2.82 16.59
CA LEU A 165 20.56 3.54 17.85
C LEU A 165 20.70 2.57 19.02
N SER A 166 21.60 2.88 19.96
CA SER A 166 21.80 2.03 21.13
C SER A 166 20.54 1.92 21.98
N GLY A 167 19.93 0.73 22.02
CA GLY A 167 18.69 0.47 22.75
C GLY A 167 17.41 0.62 21.92
N VAL A 168 17.51 0.96 20.63
CA VAL A 168 16.40 0.86 19.67
C VAL A 168 16.58 -0.42 18.88
N GLY A 169 15.59 -1.32 18.94
CA GLY A 169 15.51 -2.47 18.05
C GLY A 169 14.44 -2.28 16.97
N PRO A 170 14.23 -3.27 16.09
CA PRO A 170 13.30 -3.15 14.96
C PRO A 170 11.88 -2.82 15.41
N ALA A 171 11.40 -3.44 16.49
CA ALA A 171 10.07 -3.17 17.05
C ALA A 171 9.92 -1.75 17.62
N LEU A 172 11.00 -1.16 18.12
CA LEU A 172 11.00 0.20 18.69
C LEU A 172 11.10 1.23 17.56
N ALA A 173 11.93 0.95 16.54
CA ALA A 173 12.03 1.76 15.33
C ALA A 173 10.69 1.88 14.59
N GLU A 174 9.95 0.76 14.46
CA GLU A 174 8.60 0.78 13.89
C GLU A 174 7.62 1.60 14.74
N ARG A 175 7.70 1.54 16.07
CA ARG A 175 6.86 2.39 16.92
C ARG A 175 7.18 3.87 16.79
N ILE A 176 8.44 4.24 16.60
CA ILE A 176 8.83 5.63 16.32
C ILE A 176 8.27 6.09 14.98
N LEU A 177 8.31 5.23 13.94
CA LEU A 177 7.67 5.47 12.65
C LEU A 177 6.16 5.66 12.79
N GLN A 178 5.51 4.79 13.54
CA GLN A 178 4.08 4.86 13.78
C GLN A 178 3.68 6.11 14.57
N TYR A 179 4.42 6.43 15.63
CA TYR A 179 4.22 7.64 16.42
C TYR A 179 4.28 8.90 15.55
N ARG A 180 5.22 8.96 14.59
CA ARG A 180 5.30 10.10 13.65
C ARG A 180 4.07 10.23 12.75
N ALA A 181 3.48 9.11 12.37
CA ALA A 181 2.31 9.08 11.51
C ALA A 181 1.03 9.49 12.27
N GLU A 182 0.96 9.20 13.57
CA GLU A 182 -0.20 9.48 14.41
C GLU A 182 -0.14 10.86 15.10
N HIS A 183 1.04 11.28 15.57
CA HIS A 183 1.23 12.50 16.35
C HIS A 183 1.95 13.62 15.58
N GLY A 184 2.53 13.32 14.42
CA GLY A 184 3.34 14.25 13.64
C GLY A 184 4.84 14.17 13.96
N LEU A 185 5.61 15.09 13.39
CA LEU A 185 7.07 15.12 13.56
C LEU A 185 7.48 15.49 14.99
N PHE A 186 8.61 14.95 15.45
CA PHE A 186 9.15 15.26 16.77
C PHE A 186 9.78 16.66 16.75
N ALA A 187 9.32 17.52 17.67
CA ALA A 187 9.88 18.86 17.83
C ALA A 187 11.23 18.85 18.56
N ARG A 188 11.47 17.87 19.44
CA ARG A 188 12.68 17.72 20.25
C ARG A 188 13.05 16.26 20.44
N ALA A 189 14.32 15.97 20.69
CA ALA A 189 14.78 14.59 20.87
C ALA A 189 14.09 13.91 22.09
N GLU A 190 13.83 14.66 23.17
CA GLU A 190 13.14 14.14 24.36
C GLU A 190 11.73 13.63 24.08
N ASP A 191 11.10 14.06 22.99
CA ASP A 191 9.74 13.66 22.64
C ASP A 191 9.65 12.16 22.27
N LEU A 192 10.79 11.53 21.97
CA LEU A 192 10.92 10.07 21.87
C LEU A 192 10.41 9.35 23.12
N LYS A 193 10.44 9.96 24.31
CA LYS A 193 9.92 9.36 25.54
C LYS A 193 8.39 9.15 25.54
N ASN A 194 7.66 9.81 24.63
CA ASN A 194 6.24 9.59 24.45
C ASN A 194 5.95 8.30 23.66
N VAL A 195 6.97 7.73 23.01
CA VAL A 195 6.85 6.48 22.27
C VAL A 195 6.85 5.30 23.25
N SER A 196 5.81 4.47 23.17
CA SER A 196 5.67 3.31 24.03
C SER A 196 6.88 2.37 23.94
N GLY A 197 7.55 2.14 25.08
CA GLY A 197 8.77 1.33 25.19
C GLY A 197 10.08 2.13 25.19
N ILE A 198 10.03 3.45 24.99
CA ILE A 198 11.18 4.35 25.19
C ILE A 198 11.06 4.99 26.57
N GLY A 199 11.70 4.36 27.56
CA GLY A 199 11.86 4.96 28.88
C GLY A 199 13.12 5.83 28.97
N ASP A 200 13.30 6.52 30.09
CA ASP A 200 14.47 7.38 30.37
C ASP A 200 15.79 6.65 30.09
N LYS A 201 15.94 5.41 30.58
CA LYS A 201 17.14 4.59 30.39
C LYS A 201 17.44 4.26 28.93
N THR A 202 16.40 4.10 28.11
CA THR A 202 16.56 3.79 26.69
C THR A 202 16.94 5.07 25.96
N TYR A 203 16.24 6.17 26.24
CA TYR A 203 16.53 7.48 25.67
C TYR A 203 17.96 7.95 25.96
N GLU A 204 18.44 7.86 27.21
CA GLU A 204 19.79 8.28 27.60
C GLU A 204 20.88 7.59 26.77
N LYS A 205 20.68 6.32 26.42
CA LYS A 205 21.64 5.54 25.61
C LYS A 205 21.73 6.01 24.17
N MET A 206 20.62 6.49 23.60
CA MET A 206 20.57 6.96 22.22
C MET A 206 20.63 8.48 22.07
N ALA A 207 20.43 9.24 23.16
CA ALA A 207 20.41 10.72 23.18
C ALA A 207 21.67 11.34 22.55
N ALA A 208 22.84 10.69 22.73
CA ALA A 208 24.09 11.13 22.14
C ALA A 208 24.16 10.96 20.61
N GLN A 209 23.36 10.05 20.07
CA GLN A 209 23.35 9.65 18.65
C GLN A 209 22.12 10.17 17.89
N VAL A 210 21.15 10.78 18.55
CA VAL A 210 19.95 11.32 17.90
C VAL A 210 20.05 12.83 17.71
N THR A 211 19.38 13.31 16.68
CA THR A 211 19.13 14.74 16.46
C THR A 211 17.69 14.94 15.98
N VAL A 212 17.18 16.15 16.18
CA VAL A 212 15.96 16.62 15.52
C VAL A 212 16.34 17.78 14.62
N SER A 213 15.89 17.75 13.37
CA SER A 213 15.87 18.92 12.50
C SER A 213 14.42 19.22 12.12
N PRO A 214 14.04 20.51 12.00
CA PRO A 214 12.73 20.91 11.51
C PRO A 214 12.53 20.56 10.05
#